data_AF-A0A933UFX3-F1
#
_entry.id   AF-A0A933UFX3-F1
#
_cell.length_a   1.000
_cell.length_b   1.000
_cell.length_c   1.000
_cell.angle_alpha   90.00
_cell.angle_beta   90.00
_cell.angle_gamma   90.00
#
_symmetry.space_group_name_H-M   'P 1'
#
loop_
_entity.id
_entity.type
_entity.pdbx_description
1 polymer ?
#
loop_
_entity_poly.entity_id
_entity_poly.type
_entity_poly.pdbx_seq_one_letter_code
_entity_poly.pdbx_strand_id
1 'polypeptide(L)'
;MLPDTIKTLAVSEVGFWVQWGLIIQVVAAWLALVVFMLFLLTRIGYRISHKHLKVTLLGIPVRRVRLDNIRNIHTHYVRFGEKWYNHLFLKFDQVLVIQKRRGLIKDFVITPEQRYVFKAELDRAIRNYMGLPPAPTVANTTTFERLAAQAAANKKTPPPANPPPGK
;
A
#
# COMPACT_ATOMS: atom_id res chain seq x y z
N MET A 1 -70.47 -25.50 -19.82
CA MET A 1 -69.90 -24.31 -19.14
C MET A 1 -68.69 -24.75 -18.32
N LEU A 2 -67.52 -24.84 -18.95
CA LEU A 2 -66.21 -25.11 -18.33
C LEU A 2 -64.99 -24.40 -19.00
N PRO A 3 -65.12 -23.53 -20.05
CA PRO A 3 -63.94 -22.98 -20.73
C PRO A 3 -63.25 -21.82 -19.99
N ASP A 4 -63.94 -21.16 -19.05
CA ASP A 4 -63.43 -19.93 -18.46
C ASP A 4 -62.41 -20.18 -17.34
N THR A 5 -62.53 -21.29 -16.62
CA THR A 5 -61.61 -21.68 -15.54
C THR A 5 -60.21 -22.01 -16.05
N ILE A 6 -60.10 -22.64 -17.23
CA ILE A 6 -58.81 -22.99 -17.83
C ILE A 6 -58.05 -21.74 -18.31
N LYS A 7 -58.77 -20.74 -18.84
CA LYS A 7 -58.18 -19.48 -19.28
C LYS A 7 -57.64 -18.66 -18.10
N THR A 8 -58.35 -18.64 -16.97
CA THR A 8 -57.88 -17.93 -15.76
C THR A 8 -56.64 -18.57 -15.14
N LEU A 9 -56.52 -19.90 -15.18
CA LEU A 9 -55.34 -20.61 -14.68
C LEU A 9 -54.11 -20.32 -15.53
N ALA A 10 -54.24 -20.40 -16.87
CA ALA A 10 -53.14 -20.12 -17.79
C ALA A 10 -52.61 -18.67 -17.67
N VAL A 11 -53.50 -17.69 -17.48
CA VAL A 11 -53.09 -16.28 -17.28
C VAL A 11 -52.35 -16.09 -15.94
N SER A 12 -52.76 -16.81 -14.89
CA SER A 12 -52.10 -16.75 -13.58
C SER A 12 -50.72 -17.41 -13.57
N GLU A 13 -50.52 -18.49 -14.32
CA GLU A 13 -49.21 -19.14 -14.47
C GLU A 13 -48.23 -18.26 -15.25
N VAL A 14 -48.65 -17.66 -16.36
CA VAL A 14 -47.79 -16.77 -17.17
C VAL A 14 -47.36 -15.54 -16.37
N GLY A 15 -48.28 -14.92 -15.62
CA GLY A 15 -47.97 -13.78 -14.75
C GLY A 15 -46.96 -14.12 -13.65
N PHE A 16 -47.07 -15.32 -13.06
CA PHE A 16 -46.14 -15.82 -12.06
C PHE A 16 -44.72 -15.95 -12.64
N TRP A 17 -44.54 -16.63 -13.78
CA TRP A 17 -43.22 -16.81 -14.40
C TRP A 17 -42.57 -15.48 -14.82
N VAL A 18 -43.35 -14.53 -15.34
CA VAL A 18 -42.85 -13.20 -15.71
C VAL A 18 -42.39 -12.42 -14.48
N GLN A 19 -43.15 -12.44 -13.39
CA GLN A 19 -42.79 -11.76 -12.15
C GLN A 19 -41.50 -12.35 -11.54
N TRP A 20 -41.36 -13.67 -11.50
CA TRP A 20 -40.14 -14.32 -11.02
C TRP A 20 -38.93 -14.03 -11.93
N GLY A 21 -39.13 -13.99 -13.25
CA GLY A 21 -38.08 -13.61 -14.20
C GLY A 21 -37.51 -12.22 -13.94
N LEU A 22 -38.39 -11.23 -13.70
CA LEU A 22 -37.97 -9.87 -13.35
C LEU A 22 -37.21 -9.81 -12.03
N ILE A 23 -37.68 -10.54 -11.00
CA ILE A 23 -36.99 -10.61 -9.71
C ILE A 23 -35.59 -11.20 -9.88
N ILE A 24 -35.46 -12.32 -10.60
CA ILE A 24 -34.17 -12.95 -10.88
C ILE A 24 -33.24 -11.99 -11.61
N GLN A 25 -33.74 -11.27 -12.61
CA GLN A 25 -32.94 -10.32 -13.37
C GLN A 25 -32.44 -9.15 -12.50
N VAL A 26 -33.29 -8.60 -11.65
CA VAL A 26 -32.90 -7.52 -10.72
C VAL A 26 -31.86 -8.04 -9.73
N VAL A 27 -32.08 -9.22 -9.13
CA VAL A 27 -31.12 -9.83 -8.20
C VAL A 27 -29.78 -10.10 -8.89
N ALA A 28 -29.80 -10.63 -10.12
CA ALA A 28 -28.59 -10.87 -10.90
C ALA A 28 -27.85 -9.57 -11.23
N ALA A 29 -28.56 -8.50 -11.57
CA ALA A 29 -27.96 -7.18 -11.83
C ALA A 29 -27.28 -6.61 -10.58
N TRP A 30 -27.91 -6.72 -9.41
CA TRP A 30 -27.30 -6.32 -8.13
C TRP A 30 -26.07 -7.17 -7.80
N LEU A 31 -26.14 -8.49 -7.99
CA LEU A 31 -25.01 -9.38 -7.77
C LEU A 31 -23.84 -9.02 -8.71
N ALA A 32 -24.11 -8.79 -9.99
CA ALA A 32 -23.11 -8.38 -10.96
C ALA A 32 -22.48 -7.03 -10.60
N LEU A 33 -23.27 -6.07 -10.11
CA LEU A 33 -22.78 -4.78 -9.65
C LEU A 33 -21.85 -4.92 -8.44
N VAL A 34 -22.20 -5.77 -7.46
CA VAL A 34 -21.34 -6.06 -6.31
C VAL A 34 -20.04 -6.71 -6.77
N VAL A 35 -20.10 -7.74 -7.63
CA VAL A 35 -18.91 -8.41 -8.18
C VAL A 35 -18.03 -7.45 -8.95
N PHE A 36 -18.62 -6.56 -9.76
CA PHE A 36 -17.90 -5.53 -10.49
C PHE A 36 -17.22 -4.53 -9.55
N MET A 37 -17.90 -4.09 -8.50
CA MET A 37 -17.31 -3.21 -7.49
C MET A 37 -16.12 -3.88 -6.80
N LEU A 38 -16.29 -5.14 -6.39
CA LEU A 38 -15.22 -5.96 -5.80
C LEU A 38 -14.03 -6.11 -6.75
N PHE A 39 -14.30 -6.36 -8.03
CA PHE A 39 -13.27 -6.42 -9.06
C PHE A 39 -12.50 -5.11 -9.19
N LEU A 40 -13.19 -3.95 -9.18
CA LEU A 40 -12.54 -2.64 -9.16
C LEU A 40 -11.61 -2.49 -7.95
N LEU A 41 -12.06 -2.86 -6.75
CA LEU A 41 -11.27 -2.75 -5.52
C LEU A 41 -9.98 -3.59 -5.57
N THR A 42 -9.98 -4.73 -6.26
CA THR A 42 -8.76 -5.56 -6.43
C THR A 42 -7.74 -4.98 -7.43
N ARG A 43 -8.10 -3.91 -8.14
CA ARG A 43 -7.25 -3.26 -9.16
C ARG A 43 -6.63 -1.94 -8.65
N ILE A 44 -6.42 -1.82 -7.34
CA ILE A 44 -5.76 -0.66 -6.75
C ILE A 44 -4.24 -0.81 -6.91
N GLY A 45 -3.66 0.01 -7.78
CA GLY A 45 -2.21 0.17 -7.94
C GLY A 45 -1.67 1.35 -7.14
N TYR A 46 -0.41 1.25 -6.73
CA TYR A 46 0.32 2.34 -6.09
C TYR A 46 1.49 2.74 -6.98
N ARG A 47 1.59 4.04 -7.29
CA ARG A 47 2.72 4.58 -8.07
C ARG A 47 3.38 5.74 -7.35
N ILE A 48 4.67 5.62 -7.12
CA ILE A 48 5.50 6.69 -6.58
C ILE A 48 5.96 7.57 -7.75
N SER A 49 5.68 8.86 -7.68
CA SER A 49 6.14 9.87 -8.65
C SER A 49 7.09 10.84 -7.95
N HIS A 50 7.79 11.70 -8.70
CA HIS A 50 8.82 12.60 -8.16
C HIS A 50 8.34 13.55 -7.04
N LYS A 51 7.05 13.89 -7.00
CA LYS A 51 6.46 14.84 -6.03
C LYS A 51 5.29 14.26 -5.23
N HIS A 52 4.71 13.16 -5.71
CA HIS A 52 3.45 12.62 -5.19
C HIS A 52 3.46 11.09 -5.20
N LEU A 53 2.95 10.51 -4.13
CA LEU A 53 2.44 9.14 -4.11
C LEU A 53 1.03 9.14 -4.69
N LYS A 54 0.81 8.41 -5.78
CA LYS A 54 -0.49 8.27 -6.44
C LYS A 54 -1.09 6.91 -6.13
N VAL A 55 -2.33 6.91 -5.68
CA VAL A 55 -3.18 5.72 -5.62
C VAL A 55 -3.99 5.69 -6.91
N THR A 56 -3.80 4.65 -7.70
CA THR A 56 -4.47 4.47 -8.99
C THR A 56 -5.47 3.34 -8.88
N LEU A 57 -6.70 3.56 -9.30
CA LEU A 57 -7.72 2.52 -9.49
C LEU A 57 -7.84 2.27 -10.99
N LEU A 58 -7.52 1.07 -11.46
CA LEU A 58 -7.60 0.72 -12.88
C LEU A 58 -6.83 1.71 -13.80
N GLY A 59 -5.69 2.22 -13.31
CA GLY A 59 -4.87 3.22 -14.02
C GLY A 59 -5.30 4.69 -13.84
N ILE A 60 -6.50 4.94 -13.31
CA ILE A 60 -6.99 6.30 -13.02
C ILE A 60 -6.48 6.73 -11.64
N PRO A 61 -5.78 7.88 -11.51
CA PRO A 61 -5.30 8.36 -10.23
C PRO A 61 -6.45 8.90 -9.37
N VAL A 62 -6.96 8.08 -8.45
CA VAL A 62 -8.05 8.43 -7.53
C VAL A 62 -7.57 9.40 -6.45
N ARG A 63 -6.36 9.18 -5.91
CA ARG A 63 -5.83 10.00 -4.82
C ARG A 63 -4.34 10.30 -4.99
N ARG A 64 -3.94 11.50 -4.61
CA ARG A 64 -2.56 11.97 -4.64
C ARG A 64 -2.15 12.44 -3.25
N VAL A 65 -1.09 11.86 -2.70
CA VAL A 65 -0.47 12.27 -1.43
C VAL A 65 0.87 12.89 -1.76
N ARG A 66 1.11 14.13 -1.37
CA ARG A 66 2.40 14.79 -1.61
C ARG A 66 3.50 14.20 -0.73
N LEU A 67 4.71 14.05 -1.28
CA LEU A 67 5.85 13.49 -0.55
C LEU A 67 6.31 14.39 0.62
N ASP A 68 6.20 15.72 0.47
CA ASP A 68 6.53 16.70 1.52
C ASP A 68 5.62 16.63 2.75
N ASN A 69 4.41 16.12 2.54
CA ASN A 69 3.44 15.93 3.61
C ASN A 69 3.68 14.63 4.38
N ILE A 70 4.61 13.77 3.97
CA ILE A 70 4.90 12.52 4.68
C ILE A 70 5.84 12.83 5.85
N ARG A 71 5.39 12.55 7.07
CA ARG A 71 6.17 12.72 8.29
C ARG A 71 6.98 11.47 8.63
N ASN A 72 6.31 10.32 8.61
CA ASN A 72 6.93 9.06 8.98
C ASN A 72 6.24 7.88 8.29
N ILE A 73 6.96 6.76 8.16
CA ILE A 73 6.46 5.53 7.55
C ILE A 73 6.66 4.39 8.54
N HIS A 74 5.56 3.75 8.92
CA HIS A 74 5.53 2.65 9.88
C HIS A 74 4.94 1.40 9.24
N THR A 75 5.31 0.24 9.76
CA THR A 75 4.78 -1.07 9.31
C THR A 75 3.70 -1.63 10.25
N HIS A 76 3.39 -0.93 11.34
CA HIS A 76 2.43 -1.36 12.33
C HIS A 76 1.00 -0.96 11.93
N TYR A 77 0.02 -1.80 12.27
CA TYR A 77 -1.39 -1.47 12.07
C TYR A 77 -1.79 -0.26 12.93
N VAL A 78 -2.50 0.69 12.32
CA VAL A 78 -3.09 1.83 13.03
C VAL A 78 -4.62 1.74 12.94
N ARG A 79 -5.28 1.93 14.09
CA ARG A 79 -6.74 1.80 14.23
C ARG A 79 -7.50 2.90 13.48
N PHE A 80 -6.99 4.12 13.56
CA PHE A 80 -7.58 5.31 12.95
C PHE A 80 -6.71 5.83 11.81
N GLY A 81 -7.31 5.93 10.63
CA GLY A 81 -6.58 6.34 9.44
C GLY A 81 -7.40 6.05 8.20
N GLU A 82 -6.98 6.66 7.11
CA GLU A 82 -7.57 6.42 5.81
C GLU A 82 -7.02 5.12 5.25
N LYS A 83 -7.90 4.16 5.01
CA LYS A 83 -7.52 2.79 4.66
C LYS A 83 -7.75 2.54 3.18
N TRP A 84 -6.66 2.30 2.45
CA TRP A 84 -6.65 1.92 1.05
C TRP A 84 -6.10 0.51 0.93
N TYR A 85 -6.99 -0.47 1.09
CA TYR A 85 -6.63 -1.89 0.98
C TYR A 85 -6.74 -2.34 -0.47
N ASN A 86 -5.71 -3.00 -0.98
CA ASN A 86 -5.73 -3.60 -2.32
C ASN A 86 -6.44 -4.97 -2.34
N HIS A 87 -6.56 -5.59 -1.17
CA HIS A 87 -7.13 -6.92 -1.04
C HIS A 87 -8.37 -6.87 -0.14
N LEU A 88 -9.40 -7.61 -0.57
CA LEU A 88 -10.61 -7.88 0.20
C LEU A 88 -10.32 -8.56 1.54
N PHE A 89 -9.25 -9.35 1.60
CA PHE A 89 -8.75 -9.97 2.82
C PHE A 89 -7.58 -9.15 3.35
N LEU A 90 -7.73 -8.57 4.55
CA LEU A 90 -6.68 -7.83 5.22
C LEU A 90 -5.49 -8.76 5.50
N LYS A 91 -4.42 -8.63 4.73
CA LYS A 91 -3.13 -9.20 5.07
C LYS A 91 -2.38 -8.20 5.95
N PHE A 92 -2.50 -8.36 7.26
CA PHE A 92 -1.85 -7.48 8.25
C PHE A 92 -0.33 -7.38 8.03
N ASP A 93 0.30 -8.45 7.53
CA ASP A 93 1.74 -8.47 7.23
C ASP A 93 2.16 -7.57 6.07
N GLN A 94 1.24 -7.13 5.20
CA GLN A 94 1.57 -6.29 4.04
C GLN A 94 1.17 -4.82 4.27
N VAL A 95 0.80 -4.46 5.50
CA VAL A 95 0.35 -3.12 5.83
C VAL A 95 1.53 -2.16 5.93
N LEU A 96 1.43 -1.04 5.21
CA LEU A 96 2.35 0.08 5.30
C LEU A 96 1.55 1.34 5.64
N VAL A 97 1.88 1.95 6.76
CA VAL A 97 1.22 3.15 7.26
C VAL A 97 2.10 4.37 7.00
N ILE A 98 1.54 5.31 6.25
CA ILE A 98 2.15 6.58 5.92
C ILE A 98 1.51 7.63 6.81
N GLN A 99 2.28 8.18 7.74
CA GLN A 99 1.84 9.27 8.58
C GLN A 99 2.03 10.60 7.85
N LYS A 100 0.95 11.36 7.70
CA LYS A 100 0.94 12.69 7.11
C LYS A 100 1.17 13.77 8.17
N ARG A 101 1.82 14.86 7.76
CA ARG A 101 2.12 16.03 8.58
C ARG A 101 0.91 16.97 8.70
N ARG A 102 0.10 17.07 7.65
CA ARG A 102 -1.05 17.98 7.51
C ARG A 102 -2.31 17.24 7.03
N GLY A 103 -3.47 17.66 7.54
CA GLY A 103 -4.80 17.15 7.21
C GLY A 103 -5.56 16.58 8.42
N LEU A 104 -6.89 16.46 8.29
CA LEU A 104 -7.78 15.91 9.34
C LEU A 104 -7.47 14.44 9.64
N ILE A 105 -7.25 13.64 8.60
CA ILE A 105 -6.84 12.24 8.73
C ILE A 105 -5.32 12.20 8.59
N LYS A 106 -4.60 11.88 9.67
CA LYS A 106 -3.13 11.87 9.69
C LYS A 106 -2.57 10.59 9.12
N ASP A 107 -3.17 9.45 9.42
CA ASP A 107 -2.62 8.16 9.02
C ASP A 107 -3.23 7.68 7.71
N PHE A 108 -2.38 7.21 6.81
CA PHE A 108 -2.75 6.73 5.48
C PHE A 108 -2.22 5.31 5.31
N VAL A 109 -3.11 4.34 5.34
CA VAL A 109 -2.78 2.91 5.35
C VAL A 109 -2.90 2.37 3.93
N ILE A 110 -1.81 1.82 3.41
CA ILE A 110 -1.76 1.15 2.11
C ILE A 110 -1.28 -0.29 2.26
N THR A 111 -1.63 -1.14 1.30
CA THR A 111 -1.18 -2.54 1.25
C THR A 111 -0.49 -2.81 -0.08
N PRO A 112 0.78 -2.38 -0.24
CA PRO A 112 1.57 -2.73 -1.40
C PRO A 112 1.92 -4.23 -1.39
N GLU A 113 2.00 -4.84 -2.57
CA GLU A 113 2.36 -6.26 -2.73
C GLU A 113 3.75 -6.57 -2.15
N GLN A 114 4.71 -5.65 -2.34
CA GLN A 114 6.09 -5.75 -1.83
C GLN A 114 6.40 -4.61 -0.84
N ARG A 115 6.02 -4.77 0.43
CA ARG A 115 6.14 -3.71 1.47
C ARG A 115 7.56 -3.13 1.62
N TYR A 116 8.58 -3.98 1.56
CA TYR A 116 9.97 -3.57 1.83
C TYR A 116 10.57 -2.79 0.68
N VAL A 117 10.39 -3.31 -0.54
CA VAL A 117 10.83 -2.65 -1.77
C VAL A 117 10.12 -1.30 -1.89
N PHE A 118 8.79 -1.31 -1.70
CA PHE A 118 7.99 -0.09 -1.78
C PHE A 118 8.38 0.94 -0.71
N LYS A 119 8.63 0.51 0.54
CA LYS A 119 9.12 1.41 1.59
C LYS A 119 10.47 2.02 1.22
N ALA A 120 11.41 1.21 0.73
CA ALA A 120 12.74 1.69 0.32
C ALA A 120 12.66 2.68 -0.85
N GLU A 121 11.82 2.40 -1.84
CA GLU A 121 11.56 3.31 -2.96
C GLU A 121 10.91 4.62 -2.51
N LEU A 122 9.94 4.54 -1.59
CA LEU A 122 9.27 5.71 -1.04
C LEU A 122 10.24 6.56 -0.21
N ASP A 123 11.04 5.94 0.67
CA ASP A 123 12.08 6.62 1.44
C ASP A 123 13.10 7.32 0.51
N ARG A 124 13.50 6.65 -0.58
CA ARG A 124 14.38 7.21 -1.61
C ARG A 124 13.73 8.41 -2.31
N ALA A 125 12.46 8.31 -2.69
CA ALA A 125 11.73 9.38 -3.35
C ALA A 125 11.54 10.60 -2.43
N ILE A 126 11.24 10.38 -1.14
CA ILE A 126 11.13 11.45 -0.14
C ILE A 126 12.48 12.17 0.03
N ARG A 127 13.58 11.42 0.19
CA ARG A 127 14.92 12.02 0.32
C ARG A 127 15.32 12.83 -0.91
N ASN A 128 15.13 12.26 -2.10
CA ASN A 128 15.40 12.96 -3.36
C ASN A 128 14.58 14.25 -3.47
N TYR A 129 13.31 14.23 -3.07
CA TYR A 129 12.45 15.40 -3.06
C TYR A 129 12.91 16.47 -2.06
N MET A 130 13.34 16.06 -0.87
CA MET A 130 13.83 16.97 0.16
C MET A 130 15.29 17.44 -0.05
N GLY A 131 15.98 16.92 -1.08
CA GLY A 131 17.40 17.21 -1.32
C GLY A 131 18.34 16.58 -0.27
N LEU A 132 17.89 15.55 0.45
CA LEU A 132 18.72 14.85 1.43
C LEU A 132 19.66 13.86 0.74
N PRO A 133 20.85 13.61 1.31
CA PRO A 133 21.74 12.57 0.81
C PRO A 133 21.03 11.20 0.79
N PRO A 134 21.37 10.34 -0.18
CA PRO A 134 20.76 9.02 -0.28
C PRO A 134 20.91 8.27 1.04
N ALA A 135 19.89 7.49 1.40
CA ALA A 135 20.00 6.64 2.57
C ALA A 135 21.28 5.79 2.47
N PRO A 136 22.01 5.57 3.58
CA PRO A 136 23.12 4.64 3.55
C PRO A 136 22.55 3.27 3.15
N THR A 137 22.76 2.90 1.90
CA THR A 137 22.44 1.58 1.40
C THR A 137 23.19 0.60 2.28
N VAL A 138 22.51 -0.42 2.82
CA VAL A 138 23.10 -1.47 3.67
C VAL A 138 24.30 -2.18 2.98
N ALA A 139 24.51 -1.94 1.69
CA ALA A 139 25.73 -2.27 0.96
C ALA A 139 27.04 -1.73 1.59
N ASN A 140 26.99 -0.69 2.41
CA ASN A 140 28.17 -0.12 3.08
C ASN A 140 28.50 -0.82 4.41
N THR A 141 27.87 -1.95 4.73
CA THR A 141 28.23 -2.74 5.93
C THR A 141 29.72 -3.10 5.89
N THR A 142 30.27 -3.37 4.70
CA THR A 142 31.72 -3.56 4.49
C THR A 142 32.54 -2.31 4.81
N THR A 143 32.00 -1.10 4.63
CA THR A 143 32.71 0.14 4.97
C THR A 143 32.76 0.36 6.47
N PHE A 144 31.65 0.14 7.19
CA PHE A 144 31.64 0.23 8.66
C PHE A 144 32.48 -0.88 9.30
N GLU A 145 32.43 -2.10 8.74
CA GLU A 145 33.25 -3.23 9.17
C GLU A 145 34.75 -2.99 8.88
N ARG A 146 35.08 -2.40 7.72
CA ARG A 146 36.46 -1.96 7.40
C ARG A 146 36.94 -0.84 8.30
N LEU A 147 36.10 0.16 8.60
CA LEU A 147 36.45 1.25 9.52
C LEU A 147 36.64 0.73 10.95
N ALA A 148 35.80 -0.20 11.40
CA ALA A 148 35.94 -0.86 12.70
C ALA A 148 37.21 -1.74 12.76
N ALA A 149 37.49 -2.50 11.69
CA ALA A 149 38.72 -3.31 11.58
C ALA A 149 39.99 -2.44 11.53
N GLN A 150 39.93 -1.29 10.85
CA GLN A 150 41.04 -0.34 10.74
C GLN A 150 41.29 0.39 12.08
N ALA A 151 40.24 0.75 12.81
CA ALA A 151 40.34 1.29 14.16
C ALA A 151 40.92 0.26 15.16
N ALA A 152 40.56 -1.02 15.02
CA ALA A 152 41.14 -2.09 15.82
C ALA A 152 42.62 -2.36 15.49
N ALA A 153 43.01 -2.23 14.22
CA ALA A 153 44.40 -2.37 13.78
C ALA A 153 45.29 -1.22 14.30
N ASN A 154 44.79 0.02 14.26
CA ASN A 154 45.52 1.20 14.76
C ASN A 154 45.76 1.17 16.28
N LYS A 155 44.89 0.48 17.03
CA LYS A 155 45.04 0.32 18.49
C LYS A 155 46.16 -0.66 18.89
N LYS A 156 46.66 -1.49 17.96
CA LYS A 156 47.72 -2.48 18.23
C LYS A 156 49.14 -1.97 17.99
N THR A 157 49.32 -0.80 17.38
CA THR A 157 50.65 -0.24 17.13
C THR A 157 51.11 0.52 18.39
N PRO A 158 52.16 0.06 19.11
CA PRO A 158 52.69 0.79 20.24
C PRO A 158 53.25 2.14 19.75
N PRO A 159 53.12 3.23 20.53
CA PRO A 159 53.78 4.48 20.21
C PRO A 159 55.28 4.24 20.02
N PRO A 160 55.94 4.87 19.03
CA PRO A 160 57.38 4.73 18.86
C PRO A 160 58.09 5.10 20.17
N ALA A 161 58.91 4.17 20.67
CA ALA A 161 59.67 4.38 21.90
C ALA A 161 60.55 5.62 21.74
N ASN A 162 60.47 6.55 22.70
CA ASN A 162 61.26 7.76 22.70
C ASN A 162 62.75 7.41 22.58
N PRO A 163 63.51 8.08 21.69
CA PRO A 163 64.93 7.82 21.57
C PRO A 163 65.62 8.14 22.91
N PRO A 164 66.61 7.31 23.30
CA PRO A 164 67.29 7.49 24.57
C PRO A 164 67.98 8.85 24.63
N PRO A 165 67.99 9.53 25.79
CA PRO A 165 68.67 10.81 25.94
C PRO A 165 70.16 10.61 25.64
N GLY A 166 70.66 11.37 24.67
CA GLY A 166 72.06 11.38 24.26
C GLY A 166 72.99 11.72 25.42
N LYS A 167 74.13 11.04 25.46
CA LYS A 167 75.23 11.22 26.42
C LYS A 167 75.93 12.56 26.23
#